data_AF-A0A0P7KJI4-F1
#
_entry.id   AF-A0A0P7KJI4-F1
#
_cell.length_a   1.000
_cell.length_b   1.000
_cell.length_c   1.000
_cell.angle_alpha   90.00
_cell.angle_beta   90.00
_cell.angle_gamma   90.00
#
_symmetry.space_group_name_H-M   'P 1'
#
loop_
_entity.id
_entity.type
_entity.pdbx_description
1 polymer ?
#
loop_
_entity_poly.entity_id
_entity_poly.type
_entity_poly.pdbx_seq_one_letter_code
_entity_poly.pdbx_strand_id
1 'polypeptide(L)'
;MNTAPQPVSIHENRAVNGMALSDASLFEETVTAARELRQRQAEYRKSLPTDPAEAINLALRHLEYDHGDYPEGIEDALHLSSALADLMLVACDKEMGWDPTAAKYIAERMETAMRKAVAALDRANDILRNPANAARDCGEV
;
A
#
# COMPACT_ATOMS: atom_id res chain seq x y z
N MET A 1 -8.87 44.33 19.28
CA MET A 1 -9.21 43.16 18.43
C MET A 1 -10.63 43.35 17.98
N ASN A 2 -10.85 43.53 16.68
CA ASN A 2 -12.17 43.82 16.12
C ASN A 2 -12.94 42.50 16.04
N THR A 3 -13.74 42.18 17.06
CA THR A 3 -14.46 40.89 17.21
C THR A 3 -15.87 41.00 16.64
N ALA A 4 -16.00 41.44 15.40
CA ALA A 4 -17.25 41.27 14.66
C ALA A 4 -17.26 39.85 14.08
N PRO A 5 -18.34 39.06 14.25
CA PRO A 5 -18.44 37.74 13.63
C PRO A 5 -18.32 37.86 12.11
N GLN A 6 -17.40 37.10 11.52
CA GLN A 6 -17.17 37.03 10.08
C GLN A 6 -17.36 35.58 9.59
N PRO A 7 -17.86 35.37 8.36
CA PRO A 7 -17.97 34.03 7.79
C PRO A 7 -16.58 33.42 7.57
N VAL A 8 -16.47 32.11 7.78
CA VAL A 8 -15.24 31.36 7.44
C VAL A 8 -15.03 31.42 5.93
N SER A 9 -13.87 31.90 5.51
CA SER A 9 -13.52 31.99 4.10
C SER A 9 -13.21 30.60 3.51
N ILE A 10 -13.33 30.46 2.18
CA ILE A 10 -12.95 29.23 1.48
C ILE A 10 -11.46 28.89 1.72
N HIS A 11 -10.60 29.91 1.86
CA HIS A 11 -9.18 29.72 2.14
C HIS A 11 -8.94 29.09 3.52
N GLU A 12 -9.58 29.63 4.56
CA GLU A 12 -9.52 29.07 5.92
C GLU A 12 -10.10 27.65 5.98
N ASN A 13 -11.21 27.40 5.30
CA ASN A 13 -11.79 26.07 5.24
C ASN A 13 -10.87 25.06 4.54
N ARG A 14 -10.22 25.45 3.44
CA ARG A 14 -9.23 24.58 2.75
C ARG A 14 -8.00 24.28 3.59
N ALA A 15 -7.55 25.22 4.41
CA ALA A 15 -6.41 25.00 5.31
C ALA A 15 -6.63 23.85 6.30
N VAL A 16 -7.90 23.53 6.59
CA VAL A 16 -8.31 22.38 7.41
C VAL A 16 -8.97 21.27 6.59
N ASN A 17 -8.63 21.14 5.31
CA ASN A 17 -9.14 20.12 4.39
C ASN A 17 -10.68 20.12 4.24
N GLY A 18 -11.32 21.29 4.36
CA GLY A 18 -12.76 21.43 4.17
C GLY A 18 -13.60 21.14 5.41
N MET A 19 -12.98 20.80 6.55
CA MET A 19 -13.66 20.36 7.76
C MET A 19 -14.33 21.49 8.56
N ALA A 20 -13.99 22.76 8.32
CA ALA A 20 -14.60 23.87 9.07
C ALA A 20 -16.03 24.20 8.61
N LEU A 21 -16.38 23.88 7.37
CA LEU A 21 -17.71 24.09 6.79
C LEU A 21 -18.44 22.77 6.48
N SER A 22 -17.88 21.62 6.88
CA SER A 22 -18.57 20.34 6.77
C SER A 22 -19.71 20.24 7.78
N ASP A 23 -20.73 19.44 7.44
CA ASP A 23 -21.77 19.09 8.41
C ASP A 23 -21.16 18.41 9.65
N ALA A 24 -21.74 18.66 10.82
CA ALA A 24 -21.23 18.13 12.08
C ALA A 24 -21.17 16.59 12.09
N SER A 25 -22.15 15.92 11.48
CA SER A 25 -22.18 14.45 11.38
C SER A 25 -21.01 13.92 10.56
N LEU A 26 -20.75 14.50 9.39
CA LEU A 26 -19.64 14.12 8.52
C LEU A 26 -18.28 14.37 9.19
N PHE A 27 -18.15 15.48 9.92
CA PHE A 27 -16.95 15.78 10.70
C PHE A 27 -16.71 14.71 11.77
N GLU A 28 -17.71 14.39 12.57
CA GLU A 28 -17.63 13.39 13.64
C GLU A 28 -17.32 11.99 13.09
N GLU A 29 -17.96 11.58 12.00
CA GLU A 29 -17.67 10.32 11.29
C GLU A 29 -16.22 10.28 10.81
N THR A 30 -15.74 11.35 10.20
CA THR A 30 -14.35 11.42 9.69
C THR A 30 -13.34 11.35 10.83
N VAL A 31 -13.59 12.08 11.94
CA VAL A 31 -12.74 12.04 13.14
C VAL A 31 -12.73 10.64 13.75
N THR A 32 -13.89 9.98 13.81
CA THR A 32 -14.02 8.62 14.35
C THR A 32 -13.25 7.63 13.49
N ALA A 33 -13.47 7.62 12.18
CA ALA A 33 -12.74 6.76 11.24
C ALA A 33 -11.22 6.99 11.31
N ALA A 34 -10.78 8.25 11.38
CA ALA A 34 -9.36 8.57 11.53
C ALA A 34 -8.79 8.03 12.86
N ARG A 35 -9.58 8.07 13.95
CA ARG A 35 -9.17 7.56 15.26
C ARG A 35 -9.05 6.04 15.26
N GLU A 36 -9.99 5.33 14.63
CA GLU A 36 -9.94 3.88 14.43
C GLU A 36 -8.73 3.44 13.61
N LEU A 37 -8.44 4.13 12.49
CA LEU A 37 -7.26 3.84 11.68
C LEU A 37 -5.95 4.07 12.44
N ARG A 38 -5.88 5.13 13.26
CA ARG A 38 -4.72 5.38 14.12
C ARG A 38 -4.55 4.30 15.19
N GLN A 39 -5.64 3.85 15.80
CA GLN A 39 -5.60 2.78 16.78
C GLN A 39 -5.10 1.49 16.14
N ARG A 40 -5.67 1.08 15.00
CA ARG A 40 -5.20 -0.07 14.23
C ARG A 40 -3.72 0.03 13.87
N GLN A 41 -3.24 1.21 13.46
CA GLN A 41 -1.84 1.42 13.15
C GLN A 41 -0.94 1.29 14.39
N ALA A 42 -1.39 1.78 15.55
CA ALA A 42 -0.66 1.65 16.81
C ALA A 42 -0.60 0.18 17.28
N GLU A 43 -1.71 -0.54 17.19
CA GLU A 43 -1.78 -1.98 17.47
C GLU A 43 -0.88 -2.77 16.52
N TYR A 44 -0.90 -2.44 15.22
CA TYR A 44 -0.01 -3.06 14.24
C TYR A 44 1.46 -2.86 14.60
N ARG A 45 1.89 -1.62 14.90
CA ARG A 45 3.29 -1.35 15.29
C ARG A 45 3.69 -2.11 16.54
N LYS A 46 2.80 -2.23 17.53
CA LYS A 46 3.05 -3.03 18.74
C LYS A 46 3.16 -4.54 18.45
N SER A 47 2.53 -5.02 17.40
CA SER A 47 2.60 -6.43 16.99
C SER A 47 3.89 -6.79 16.25
N LEU A 48 4.69 -5.80 15.83
CA LEU A 48 5.93 -6.07 15.11
C LEU A 48 7.02 -6.59 16.06
N PRO A 49 7.81 -7.58 15.63
CA PRO A 49 8.87 -8.14 16.45
C PRO A 49 9.97 -7.11 16.72
N THR A 50 10.47 -7.07 17.94
CA THR A 50 11.60 -6.22 18.35
C THR A 50 12.91 -6.98 18.38
N ASP A 51 12.88 -8.31 18.45
CA ASP A 51 14.05 -9.16 18.33
C ASP A 51 14.46 -9.32 16.85
N PRO A 52 15.75 -9.08 16.50
CA PRO A 52 16.21 -9.22 15.13
C PRO A 52 16.02 -10.62 14.52
N ALA A 53 16.22 -11.69 15.29
CA ALA A 53 16.10 -13.06 14.78
C ALA A 53 14.63 -13.42 14.51
N GLU A 54 13.72 -13.00 15.38
CA GLU A 54 12.27 -13.13 15.17
C GLU A 54 11.81 -12.31 13.96
N ALA A 55 12.31 -11.08 13.78
CA ALA A 55 12.00 -10.25 12.63
C ALA A 55 12.44 -10.86 11.31
N ILE A 56 13.65 -11.43 11.24
CA ILE A 56 14.15 -12.12 10.05
C ILE A 56 13.25 -13.32 9.71
N ASN A 57 12.95 -14.17 10.68
CA ASN A 57 12.11 -15.35 10.46
C ASN A 57 10.69 -14.97 10.00
N LEU A 58 10.11 -13.92 10.60
CA LEU A 58 8.77 -13.45 10.22
C LEU A 58 8.77 -12.82 8.82
N ALA A 59 9.80 -12.05 8.48
CA ALA A 59 9.95 -11.48 7.15
C ALA A 59 10.11 -12.56 6.07
N LEU A 60 10.93 -13.58 6.33
CA LEU A 60 11.10 -14.72 5.41
C LEU A 60 9.78 -15.45 5.17
N ARG A 61 8.99 -15.75 6.21
CA ARG A 61 7.65 -16.35 6.06
C ARG A 61 6.66 -15.47 5.28
N HIS A 62 6.87 -14.16 5.26
CA HIS A 62 6.04 -13.25 4.47
C HIS A 62 6.49 -13.14 3.01
N LEU A 63 7.76 -13.42 2.74
CA LEU A 63 8.33 -13.43 1.38
C LEU A 63 8.17 -14.81 0.72
N GLU A 64 8.21 -15.88 1.49
CA GLU A 64 7.92 -17.25 1.06
C GLU A 64 6.40 -17.45 1.02
N TYR A 65 5.83 -17.61 -0.17
CA TYR A 65 4.42 -18.02 -0.31
C TYR A 65 4.31 -19.52 -0.05
N ASP A 66 3.15 -20.00 0.46
CA ASP A 66 2.89 -21.36 0.96
C ASP A 66 3.49 -22.52 0.12
N HIS A 67 3.69 -22.31 -1.19
CA HIS A 67 4.25 -23.27 -2.13
C HIS A 67 5.27 -22.69 -3.15
N GLY A 68 5.93 -21.55 -2.87
CA GLY A 68 6.82 -20.91 -3.85
C GLY A 68 7.97 -20.08 -3.27
N ASP A 69 9.01 -19.89 -4.08
CA ASP A 69 10.25 -19.19 -3.71
C ASP A 69 10.13 -17.65 -3.70
N TYR A 70 8.97 -17.11 -4.11
CA TYR A 70 8.75 -15.68 -4.30
C TYR A 70 7.46 -15.18 -3.64
N PRO A 71 7.38 -13.87 -3.32
CA PRO A 71 6.16 -13.24 -2.84
C PRO A 71 4.97 -13.46 -3.79
N GLU A 72 3.77 -13.54 -3.22
CA GLU A 72 2.53 -13.70 -3.97
C GLU A 72 2.43 -12.66 -5.10
N GLY A 73 2.21 -13.15 -6.33
CA GLY A 73 2.04 -12.31 -7.51
C GLY A 73 3.30 -12.08 -8.34
N ILE A 74 4.52 -12.36 -7.84
CA ILE A 74 5.74 -12.21 -8.66
C ILE A 74 5.74 -13.21 -9.83
N GLU A 75 5.46 -14.48 -9.55
CA GLU A 75 5.45 -15.52 -10.58
C GLU A 75 4.31 -15.29 -11.60
N ASP A 76 3.11 -14.94 -11.12
CA ASP A 76 1.98 -14.53 -11.95
C ASP A 76 2.37 -13.35 -12.87
N ALA A 77 3.00 -12.30 -12.31
CA ALA A 77 3.42 -11.14 -13.09
C ALA A 77 4.47 -11.50 -14.13
N LEU A 78 5.43 -12.37 -13.79
CA LEU A 78 6.46 -12.84 -14.71
C LEU A 78 5.85 -13.59 -15.90
N HIS A 79 4.95 -14.55 -15.64
CA HIS A 79 4.27 -15.31 -16.69
C HIS A 79 3.39 -14.41 -17.56
N LEU A 80 2.66 -13.47 -16.95
CA LEU A 80 1.80 -12.52 -17.66
C LEU A 80 2.61 -11.53 -18.50
N SER A 81 3.78 -11.09 -18.02
CA SER A 81 4.68 -10.23 -18.80
C SER A 81 5.20 -10.93 -20.05
N SER A 82 5.49 -12.23 -19.96
CA SER A 82 5.90 -13.07 -21.09
C SER A 82 4.75 -13.24 -22.10
N ALA A 83 3.55 -13.54 -21.62
CA ALA A 83 2.35 -13.64 -22.46
C ALA A 83 2.01 -12.32 -23.16
N LEU A 84 2.21 -11.18 -22.48
CA LEU A 84 2.02 -9.86 -23.09
C LEU A 84 3.05 -9.59 -24.18
N ALA A 85 4.33 -9.96 -23.97
CA ALA A 85 5.37 -9.82 -24.98
C ALA A 85 5.06 -10.65 -26.23
N ASP A 86 4.60 -11.88 -26.08
CA ASP A 86 4.19 -12.75 -27.20
C ASP A 86 3.00 -12.14 -27.96
N LEU A 87 1.98 -11.61 -27.25
CA LEU A 87 0.87 -10.92 -27.88
C LEU A 87 1.32 -9.68 -28.66
N MET A 88 2.29 -8.91 -28.13
CA MET A 88 2.83 -7.74 -28.83
C MET A 88 3.63 -8.12 -30.09
N LEU A 89 4.32 -9.26 -30.07
CA LEU A 89 5.01 -9.79 -31.26
C LEU A 89 4.01 -10.18 -32.35
N VAL A 90 2.91 -10.85 -31.98
CA VAL A 90 1.81 -11.18 -32.91
C VAL A 90 1.14 -9.91 -33.44
N ALA A 91 0.98 -8.87 -32.61
CA ALA A 91 0.44 -7.56 -33.02
C ALA A 91 1.27 -6.88 -34.13
N CYS A 92 2.58 -7.12 -34.14
CA CYS A 92 3.49 -6.54 -35.13
C CYS A 92 3.41 -7.24 -36.48
N ASP A 93 2.88 -8.47 -36.51
CA ASP A 93 2.64 -9.22 -37.73
C ASP A 93 1.26 -8.86 -38.31
N LYS A 94 1.25 -8.12 -39.42
CA LYS A 94 0.02 -7.56 -40.01
C LYS A 94 -0.97 -8.62 -40.49
N GLU A 95 -0.53 -9.88 -40.62
CA GLU A 95 -1.38 -11.00 -41.03
C GLU A 95 -2.10 -11.68 -39.84
N MET A 96 -1.61 -11.50 -38.61
CA MET A 96 -2.24 -12.02 -37.41
C MET A 96 -2.97 -10.90 -36.65
N GLY A 97 -4.26 -11.11 -36.39
CA GLY A 97 -5.09 -10.10 -35.74
C GLY A 97 -4.63 -9.80 -34.31
N TRP A 98 -4.42 -8.52 -34.00
CA TRP A 98 -4.25 -8.02 -32.62
C TRP A 98 -5.58 -8.08 -31.86
N ASP A 99 -5.58 -8.70 -30.66
CA ASP A 99 -6.70 -8.60 -29.72
C ASP A 99 -6.37 -7.63 -28.57
N PRO A 100 -6.84 -6.37 -28.63
CA PRO A 100 -6.62 -5.38 -27.57
C PRO A 100 -7.28 -5.76 -26.24
N THR A 101 -8.30 -6.62 -26.25
CA THR A 101 -9.02 -7.02 -25.04
C THR A 101 -8.19 -8.01 -24.22
N ALA A 102 -7.59 -8.99 -24.89
CA ALA A 102 -6.67 -9.94 -24.26
C ALA A 102 -5.43 -9.23 -23.67
N ALA A 103 -4.83 -8.30 -24.43
CA ALA A 103 -3.70 -7.52 -23.97
C ALA A 103 -4.03 -6.67 -22.73
N LYS A 104 -5.21 -6.03 -22.72
CA LYS A 104 -5.70 -5.25 -21.58
C LYS A 104 -5.91 -6.13 -20.35
N TYR A 105 -6.57 -7.28 -20.50
CA TYR A 105 -6.82 -8.21 -19.40
C TYR A 105 -5.51 -8.70 -18.75
N ILE A 106 -4.50 -9.05 -19.57
CA ILE A 106 -3.19 -9.48 -19.07
C ILE A 106 -2.50 -8.34 -18.33
N ALA A 107 -2.55 -7.12 -18.85
CA ALA A 107 -1.97 -5.95 -18.18
C ALA A 107 -2.61 -5.67 -16.81
N GLU A 108 -3.95 -5.75 -16.70
CA GLU A 108 -4.67 -5.56 -15.44
C GLU A 108 -4.34 -6.65 -14.41
N ARG A 109 -4.22 -7.91 -14.87
CA ARG A 109 -3.86 -9.03 -14.00
C ARG A 109 -2.41 -8.92 -13.52
N MET A 110 -1.51 -8.45 -14.37
CA MET A 110 -0.11 -8.16 -14.04
C MET A 110 0.00 -7.01 -13.04
N GLU A 111 -0.74 -5.92 -13.23
CA GLU A 111 -0.80 -4.81 -12.27
C GLU A 111 -1.25 -5.29 -10.89
N THR A 112 -2.32 -6.09 -10.85
CA THR A 112 -2.85 -6.66 -9.59
C THR A 112 -1.79 -7.52 -8.90
N ALA A 113 -1.10 -8.37 -9.65
CA ALA A 113 -0.06 -9.25 -9.13
C ALA A 113 1.14 -8.46 -8.59
N MET A 114 1.58 -7.42 -9.31
CA MET A 114 2.65 -6.53 -8.86
C MET A 114 2.27 -5.73 -7.61
N ARG A 115 1.02 -5.27 -7.48
CA ARG A 115 0.53 -4.60 -6.26
C ARG A 115 0.60 -5.51 -5.04
N LYS A 116 0.29 -6.81 -5.20
CA LYS A 116 0.43 -7.81 -4.14
C LYS A 116 1.90 -8.00 -3.74
N ALA A 117 2.78 -8.15 -4.72
CA ALA A 117 4.21 -8.30 -4.47
C ALA A 117 4.80 -7.09 -3.73
N VAL A 118 4.43 -5.86 -4.13
CA VAL A 118 4.84 -4.62 -3.45
C VAL A 118 4.34 -4.61 -2.01
N ALA A 119 3.08 -4.95 -1.76
CA ALA A 119 2.53 -5.00 -0.40
C ALA A 119 3.26 -6.01 0.49
N ALA A 120 3.65 -7.17 -0.05
CA ALA A 120 4.45 -8.17 0.68
C ALA A 120 5.86 -7.65 1.01
N LEU A 121 6.51 -6.96 0.07
CA LEU A 121 7.82 -6.33 0.28
C LEU A 121 7.77 -5.21 1.31
N ASP A 122 6.75 -4.35 1.25
CA ASP A 122 6.52 -3.29 2.24
C ASP A 122 6.34 -3.89 3.64
N ARG A 123 5.56 -4.98 3.75
CA ARG A 123 5.34 -5.71 5.00
C ARG A 123 6.64 -6.27 5.57
N ALA A 124 7.45 -6.92 4.73
CA ALA A 124 8.74 -7.46 5.14
C ALA A 124 9.70 -6.34 5.59
N ASN A 125 9.72 -5.21 4.87
CA ASN A 125 10.52 -4.05 5.24
C ASN A 125 10.08 -3.43 6.58
N ASP A 126 8.77 -3.33 6.85
CA ASP A 126 8.25 -2.86 8.14
C ASP A 126 8.71 -3.76 9.30
N ILE A 127 8.63 -5.09 9.11
CA ILE A 127 9.08 -6.08 10.08
C ILE A 127 10.59 -5.94 10.35
N LEU A 128 11.40 -5.89 9.30
CA LEU A 128 12.86 -5.85 9.41
C LEU A 128 13.39 -4.53 9.99
N ARG A 129 12.68 -3.41 9.77
CA ARG A 129 13.07 -2.11 10.33
C ARG A 129 12.70 -1.95 11.80
N ASN A 130 11.72 -2.69 12.29
CA ASN A 130 11.19 -2.49 13.65
C ASN A 130 12.23 -2.73 14.77
N PRO A 131 13.05 -3.80 14.74
CA PRO A 131 14.13 -3.99 15.72
C PRO A 131 15.11 -2.81 15.80
N ALA A 132 15.50 -2.26 14.64
CA ALA A 132 16.42 -1.13 14.57
C ALA A 132 15.81 0.17 15.14
N ASN A 133 14.49 0.36 15.00
CA ASN A 133 13.79 1.47 15.61
C ASN A 133 13.64 1.28 17.13
N ALA A 134 13.33 0.07 17.57
CA ALA A 134 13.24 -0.26 19.00
C ALA A 134 14.58 -0.06 19.73
N ALA A 135 15.70 -0.43 19.12
CA ALA A 135 17.04 -0.21 19.69
C ALA A 135 17.37 1.29 19.86
N ARG A 136 16.97 2.12 18.89
CA ARG A 136 17.14 3.59 18.95
C ARG A 136 16.31 4.24 20.05
N ASP A 137 15.09 3.76 20.26
CA ASP A 137 14.18 4.27 21.29
C ASP A 137 14.63 3.87 22.72
N CYS A 138 15.36 2.75 22.84
CA CYS A 138 15.90 2.25 24.12
C CYS A 138 17.29 2.83 24.50
N GLY A 139 17.95 3.59 23.61
CA GLY A 139 19.15 4.35 23.96
C GLY A 139 20.47 3.57 23.95
N GLU A 140 20.64 2.58 23.07
CA GLU A 140 21.97 2.03 22.79
C GLU A 140 22.62 2.78 21.61
N VAL A 141 23.48 3.75 21.95
CA VAL A 141 24.59 4.24 21.10
C VAL A 141 25.88 3.72 21.70
#